data_AF-A0A256IP33-F1
#
_entry.id   AF-A0A256IP33-F1
#
_cell.length_a   1.000
_cell.length_b   1.000
_cell.length_c   1.000
_cell.angle_alpha   90.00
_cell.angle_beta   90.00
_cell.angle_gamma   90.00
#
_symmetry.space_group_name_H-M   'P 1'
#
loop_
_entity.id
_entity.type
_entity.pdbx_description
1 polymer ?
#
loop_
_entity_poly.entity_id
_entity_poly.type
_entity_poly.pdbx_seq_one_letter_code
_entity_poly.pdbx_strand_id
1 'polypeptide(L)'
;MADGDAEPAQKSHWERWTGDGGPFYRACAVWPFDPVGEPAPDAEGRDRPAVRFTTGITRLLLRHLPTVVLVSMALYFGINLARAVATGDLRLALPRVTLRGGAVLVGGLGVGSLWAYLVYRLLASVVRGSGLYRSLLFLATAVPLVAGTVHAVYGAVTATGRAADPALTVQAGYFLFVLVAGHLVYDGLALKAENLFARLRDSTIVSQPAYDEFYAELAATVGDTLAVGPISMPRSAAFALVVALGPLALPVIVSPWAGWGEVAYVVYSVVTLFVIAMLYDVFLLVYEFTDLLRRDVLTYQPFHPDDHGGFRDLGRFATRVNVILVVAGGYVAYRFYAEGLLNVPSGGLEPTLLGLTWVVLYVAPVAAYALLALFWLYHSFWRLHRKMEEGRQKRIEELQRATDGEDRRPRRDFSDLDVAAPAWESLRDAPTWPIKRQGLFGILVMDAVPVVITFV
;
A
#
# COMPACT_ATOMS: atom_id res chain seq x y z
N MET A 1 28.00 39.02 -6.67
CA MET A 1 26.85 39.48 -7.49
C MET A 1 25.94 38.27 -7.64
N ALA A 2 24.65 38.49 -7.40
CA ALA A 2 23.66 37.47 -7.05
C ALA A 2 23.48 36.37 -8.11
N ASP A 3 23.75 35.13 -7.73
CA ASP A 3 23.02 33.99 -8.27
C ASP A 3 21.62 34.06 -7.66
N GLY A 4 20.67 34.54 -8.45
CA GLY A 4 19.27 34.56 -8.06
C GLY A 4 18.79 33.13 -7.86
N ASP A 5 18.37 32.84 -6.63
CA ASP A 5 17.50 31.72 -6.28
C ASP A 5 16.24 31.77 -7.16
N ALA A 6 16.31 31.19 -8.35
CA ALA A 6 15.14 30.78 -9.07
C ALA A 6 14.54 29.62 -8.26
N GLU A 7 13.56 29.93 -7.41
CA GLU A 7 12.68 28.93 -6.79
C GLU A 7 12.31 27.90 -7.87
N PRO A 8 12.69 26.62 -7.72
CA PRO A 8 12.42 25.64 -8.74
C PRO A 8 10.91 25.56 -8.96
N ALA A 9 10.51 25.55 -10.23
CA ALA A 9 9.14 25.36 -10.70
C ALA A 9 8.34 24.46 -9.73
N GLN A 10 7.37 25.07 -9.05
CA GLN A 10 6.37 24.47 -8.15
C GLN A 10 6.70 23.05 -7.65
N LYS A 11 7.30 22.97 -6.45
CA LYS A 11 7.65 21.72 -5.76
C LYS A 11 6.44 20.77 -5.72
N SER A 12 6.65 19.50 -6.03
CA SER A 12 5.56 18.52 -6.09
C SER A 12 4.88 18.37 -4.72
N HIS A 13 3.55 18.37 -4.72
CA HIS A 13 2.76 18.10 -3.53
C HIS A 13 2.69 16.60 -3.20
N TRP A 14 3.09 15.73 -4.13
CA TRP A 14 3.23 14.28 -3.96
C TRP A 14 4.56 13.87 -3.31
N GLU A 15 4.88 14.48 -2.18
CA GLU A 15 6.07 14.19 -1.37
C GLU A 15 5.68 13.72 0.03
N ARG A 16 6.63 13.11 0.76
CA ARG A 16 6.41 12.79 2.18
C ARG A 16 6.41 14.08 2.99
N TRP A 17 5.54 14.16 4.00
CA TRP A 17 5.58 15.26 4.95
C TRP A 17 6.76 15.17 5.93
N THR A 18 7.39 14.01 6.08
CA THR A 18 8.47 13.72 7.05
C THR A 18 9.89 14.06 6.58
N GLY A 19 10.05 14.88 5.53
CA GLY A 19 11.37 15.29 4.99
C GLY A 19 12.21 14.21 4.27
N ASP A 20 11.96 12.92 4.52
CA ASP A 20 12.70 11.80 3.94
C ASP A 20 12.37 11.55 2.44
N GLY A 21 13.28 11.88 1.52
CA GLY A 21 13.12 11.66 0.06
C GLY A 21 13.50 10.27 -0.46
N GLY A 22 13.88 9.33 0.41
CA GLY A 22 14.37 8.00 -0.01
C GLY A 22 13.31 7.07 -0.62
N PRO A 23 13.70 5.90 -1.15
CA PRO A 23 12.78 4.90 -1.71
C PRO A 23 11.71 4.44 -0.71
N PHE A 24 10.63 3.80 -1.19
CA PHE A 24 9.47 3.46 -0.37
C PHE A 24 9.80 2.57 0.84
N TYR A 25 10.75 1.65 0.69
CA TYR A 25 11.18 0.76 1.78
C TYR A 25 11.99 1.46 2.89
N ARG A 26 12.32 2.75 2.74
CA ARG A 26 12.89 3.59 3.82
C ARG A 26 11.85 4.38 4.59
N ALA A 27 10.57 4.33 4.18
CA ALA A 27 9.49 5.07 4.82
C ALA A 27 9.20 4.56 6.24
N CYS A 28 9.22 3.25 6.42
CA CYS A 28 8.93 2.63 7.72
C CYS A 28 10.07 2.83 8.71
N ALA A 29 9.70 3.08 9.95
CA ALA A 29 10.59 3.10 11.09
C ALA A 29 11.00 1.68 11.50
N VAL A 30 12.15 1.57 12.15
CA VAL A 30 12.66 0.30 12.67
C VAL A 30 12.90 0.42 14.17
N TRP A 31 12.15 -0.33 14.96
CA TRP A 31 12.40 -0.45 16.40
C TRP A 31 13.62 -1.36 16.65
N PRO A 32 14.61 -1.00 17.51
CA PRO A 32 14.70 0.17 18.39
C PRO A 32 15.54 1.35 17.90
N PHE A 33 15.80 1.45 16.60
CA PHE A 33 16.62 2.52 16.03
C PHE A 33 15.85 3.83 15.85
N ASP A 34 14.55 3.74 15.57
CA ASP A 34 13.64 4.88 15.42
C ASP A 34 12.71 5.06 16.63
N PRO A 35 12.28 6.29 16.94
CA PRO A 35 11.32 6.56 18.01
C PRO A 35 9.95 5.93 17.72
N VAL A 36 9.26 5.52 18.79
CA VAL A 36 7.94 4.85 18.68
C VAL A 36 6.89 5.75 18.03
N GLY A 37 6.91 7.06 18.33
CA GLY A 37 6.04 8.09 17.75
C GLY A 37 6.65 8.79 16.54
N GLU A 38 5.79 9.29 15.65
CA GLU A 38 6.22 10.06 14.47
C GLU A 38 6.99 11.31 14.89
N PRO A 39 7.99 11.74 14.10
CA PRO A 39 8.76 12.95 14.41
C PRO A 39 7.84 14.16 14.52
N ALA A 40 8.19 15.08 15.42
CA ALA A 40 7.54 16.38 15.52
C ALA A 40 7.72 17.15 14.20
N PRO A 41 6.81 18.08 13.86
CA PRO A 41 6.95 18.90 12.65
C PRO A 41 8.34 19.57 12.61
N ASP A 42 9.00 19.46 11.46
CA ASP A 42 10.36 19.98 11.26
C ASP A 42 10.38 21.52 11.37
N ALA A 43 11.56 22.09 11.64
CA ALA A 43 11.80 23.53 11.69
C ALA A 43 11.46 24.27 10.37
N GLU A 44 11.25 23.55 9.26
CA GLU A 44 10.76 24.08 7.98
C GLU A 44 9.24 24.37 7.97
N GLY A 45 8.52 24.19 9.09
CA GLY A 45 7.09 24.53 9.17
C GLY A 45 6.17 23.60 8.37
N ARG A 46 6.59 22.35 8.10
CA ARG A 46 5.68 21.33 7.57
C ARG A 46 4.82 20.79 8.70
N ASP A 47 3.70 21.46 8.95
CA ASP A 47 2.69 20.98 9.87
C ASP A 47 2.19 19.59 9.45
N ARG A 48 2.06 18.71 10.45
CA ARG A 48 1.51 17.38 10.26
C ARG A 48 0.07 17.50 9.72
N PRO A 49 -0.31 16.77 8.65
CA PRO A 49 -1.66 16.81 8.12
C PRO A 49 -2.73 16.55 9.18
N ALA A 50 -3.82 17.32 9.14
CA ALA A 50 -4.98 17.14 10.02
C ALA A 50 -5.75 15.86 9.65
N VAL A 51 -5.93 15.61 8.34
CA VAL A 51 -6.54 14.39 7.82
C VAL A 51 -5.55 13.21 7.95
N ARG A 52 -5.99 12.14 8.61
CA ARG A 52 -5.21 10.90 8.77
C ARG A 52 -6.03 9.68 8.41
N PHE A 53 -5.79 9.12 7.22
CA PHE A 53 -6.51 7.92 6.78
C PHE A 53 -6.19 6.71 7.66
N THR A 54 -4.98 6.64 8.19
CA THR A 54 -4.53 5.61 9.13
C THR A 54 -4.27 6.21 10.51
N THR A 55 -4.86 5.64 11.55
CA THR A 55 -4.75 6.14 12.93
C THR A 55 -4.48 5.03 13.94
N GLY A 56 -4.12 5.43 15.17
CA GLY A 56 -3.93 4.56 16.33
C GLY A 56 -2.96 3.39 16.09
N ILE A 57 -3.38 2.20 16.51
CA ILE A 57 -2.54 1.00 16.47
C ILE A 57 -2.22 0.55 15.04
N THR A 58 -3.15 0.72 14.09
CA THR A 58 -2.93 0.37 12.68
C THR A 58 -1.79 1.21 12.09
N ARG A 59 -1.79 2.53 12.36
CA ARG A 59 -0.69 3.41 11.92
C ARG A 59 0.64 3.06 12.59
N LEU A 60 0.61 2.73 13.89
CA LEU A 60 1.82 2.33 14.62
C LEU A 60 2.44 1.05 14.04
N LEU A 61 1.61 0.03 13.77
CA LEU A 61 2.03 -1.23 13.17
C LEU A 61 2.55 -1.04 11.74
N LEU A 62 1.87 -0.22 10.92
CA LEU A 62 2.33 0.16 9.59
C LEU A 62 3.68 0.89 9.61
N ARG A 63 3.86 1.79 10.58
CA ARG A 63 5.10 2.54 10.72
C ARG A 63 6.26 1.63 11.08
N HIS A 64 6.07 0.65 11.97
CA HIS A 64 7.10 -0.31 12.39
C HIS A 64 6.98 -1.66 11.68
N LEU A 65 6.38 -1.67 10.48
CA LEU A 65 6.05 -2.88 9.73
C LEU A 65 7.25 -3.84 9.53
N PRO A 66 8.48 -3.39 9.18
CA PRO A 66 9.62 -4.30 9.08
C PRO A 66 9.85 -5.11 10.35
N THR A 67 9.77 -4.45 11.51
CA THR A 67 9.97 -5.09 12.81
C THR A 67 8.81 -6.01 13.13
N VAL A 68 7.56 -5.58 12.91
CA VAL A 68 6.37 -6.39 13.16
C VAL A 68 6.39 -7.66 12.30
N VAL A 69 6.66 -7.54 11.00
CA VAL A 69 6.75 -8.70 10.10
C VAL A 69 7.89 -9.61 10.51
N LEU A 70 9.08 -9.08 10.82
CA LEU A 70 10.21 -9.90 11.24
C LEU A 70 9.92 -10.68 12.52
N VAL A 71 9.32 -10.05 13.53
CA VAL A 71 8.94 -10.70 14.79
C VAL A 71 7.87 -11.76 14.54
N SER A 72 6.81 -11.44 13.80
CA SER A 72 5.75 -12.40 13.45
C SER A 72 6.30 -13.58 12.65
N MET A 73 7.21 -13.33 11.70
CA MET A 73 7.89 -14.34 10.93
C MET A 73 8.74 -15.25 11.83
N ALA A 74 9.58 -14.66 12.69
CA ALA A 74 10.44 -15.41 13.61
C ALA A 74 9.62 -16.28 14.58
N LEU A 75 8.50 -15.75 15.11
CA LEU A 75 7.58 -16.51 15.95
C LEU A 75 6.90 -17.63 15.16
N TYR A 76 6.31 -17.32 14.00
CA TYR A 76 5.58 -18.28 13.18
C TYR A 76 6.47 -19.44 12.73
N PHE A 77 7.62 -19.14 12.12
CA PHE A 77 8.54 -20.17 11.65
C PHE A 77 9.27 -20.87 12.81
N GLY A 78 9.59 -20.15 13.89
CA GLY A 78 10.19 -20.73 15.08
C GLY A 78 9.29 -21.76 15.76
N ILE A 79 7.99 -21.47 15.88
CA ILE A 79 6.98 -22.39 16.43
C ILE A 79 6.84 -23.62 15.52
N ASN A 80 6.73 -23.42 14.20
CA ASN A 80 6.63 -24.53 13.26
C ASN A 80 7.89 -25.42 13.23
N LEU A 81 9.07 -24.81 13.35
CA LEU A 81 10.33 -25.55 13.45
C LEU A 81 10.39 -26.36 14.75
N ALA A 82 10.03 -25.75 15.89
CA ALA A 82 9.98 -26.44 17.18
C ALA A 82 9.00 -27.62 17.14
N ARG A 83 7.85 -27.44 16.48
CA ARG A 83 6.88 -28.52 16.23
C ARG A 83 7.50 -29.65 15.41
N ALA A 84 8.10 -29.34 14.26
CA ALA A 84 8.69 -30.35 13.37
C ALA A 84 9.81 -31.16 14.06
N VAL A 85 10.57 -30.53 14.95
CA VAL A 85 11.56 -31.22 15.79
C VAL A 85 10.88 -32.12 16.83
N ALA A 86 9.85 -31.62 17.51
CA ALA A 86 9.13 -32.36 18.56
C ALA A 86 8.36 -33.58 18.01
N THR A 87 7.79 -33.48 16.81
CA THR A 87 7.08 -34.58 16.12
C THR A 87 8.03 -35.56 15.45
N GLY A 88 9.32 -35.24 15.36
CA GLY A 88 10.34 -36.10 14.73
C GLY A 88 10.38 -36.02 13.20
N ASP A 89 9.61 -35.12 12.60
CA ASP A 89 9.61 -34.84 11.16
C ASP A 89 10.94 -34.24 10.71
N LEU A 90 11.58 -33.47 11.60
CA LEU A 90 12.92 -32.92 11.39
C LEU A 90 13.91 -33.61 12.34
N ARG A 91 14.67 -34.59 11.82
CA ARG A 91 15.79 -35.20 12.56
C ARG A 91 17.01 -34.29 12.52
N LEU A 92 16.99 -33.23 13.31
CA LEU A 92 18.23 -32.55 13.66
C LEU A 92 19.08 -33.51 14.50
N ALA A 93 20.33 -33.74 14.09
CA ALA A 93 21.32 -34.43 14.90
C ALA A 93 21.72 -33.55 16.10
N LEU A 94 20.76 -33.32 17.01
CA LEU A 94 21.01 -32.64 18.26
C LEU A 94 21.84 -33.59 19.13
N PRO A 95 23.04 -33.18 19.57
CA PRO A 95 23.86 -34.02 20.45
C PRO A 95 23.07 -34.36 21.71
N ARG A 96 23.16 -35.61 22.18
CA ARG A 96 22.51 -36.05 23.43
C ARG A 96 22.85 -35.07 24.55
N VAL A 97 21.83 -34.50 25.18
CA VAL A 97 21.99 -33.53 26.26
C VAL A 97 22.63 -34.23 27.45
N THR A 98 23.93 -33.98 27.65
CA THR A 98 24.68 -34.40 28.83
C THR A 98 24.86 -33.20 29.75
N LEU A 99 25.07 -33.40 31.06
CA LEU A 99 25.36 -32.30 32.01
C LEU A 99 26.55 -31.42 31.54
N ARG A 100 27.59 -32.04 30.97
CA ARG A 100 28.71 -31.33 30.33
C ARG A 100 28.28 -30.55 29.09
N GLY A 101 27.46 -31.16 28.23
CA GLY A 101 26.89 -30.49 27.05
C GLY A 101 26.03 -29.28 27.43
N GLY A 102 25.22 -29.39 28.49
CA GLY A 102 24.40 -28.29 29.01
C GLY A 102 25.23 -27.12 29.52
N ALA A 103 26.30 -27.38 30.30
CA ALA A 103 27.19 -26.33 30.79
C ALA A 103 27.93 -25.60 29.65
N VAL A 104 28.41 -26.34 28.64
CA VAL A 104 29.05 -25.77 27.45
C VAL A 104 28.04 -24.97 26.61
N LEU A 105 26.80 -25.44 26.50
CA LEU A 105 25.75 -24.74 25.78
C LEU A 105 25.36 -23.43 26.47
N VAL A 106 25.20 -23.43 27.80
CA VAL A 106 24.91 -22.22 28.58
C VAL A 106 26.07 -21.22 28.52
N GLY A 107 27.31 -21.68 28.70
CA GLY A 107 28.50 -20.84 28.57
C GLY A 107 28.66 -20.27 27.16
N GLY A 108 28.46 -21.12 26.14
CA GLY A 108 28.48 -20.73 24.73
C GLY A 108 27.38 -19.74 24.37
N LEU A 109 26.16 -19.92 24.89
CA LEU A 109 25.08 -18.95 24.74
C LEU A 109 25.39 -17.63 25.43
N GLY A 110 25.99 -17.65 26.63
CA GLY A 110 26.40 -16.43 27.34
C GLY A 110 27.45 -15.63 26.56
N VAL A 111 28.54 -16.29 26.15
CA VAL A 111 29.62 -15.67 25.37
C VAL A 111 29.12 -15.24 23.99
N GLY A 112 28.34 -16.08 23.32
CA GLY A 112 27.74 -15.78 22.02
C GLY A 112 26.77 -14.60 22.07
N SER A 113 25.93 -14.52 23.11
CA SER A 113 25.01 -13.40 23.31
C SER A 113 25.75 -12.10 23.59
N LEU A 114 26.82 -12.14 24.41
CA LEU A 114 27.66 -10.98 24.67
C LEU A 114 28.38 -10.49 23.41
N TRP A 115 28.96 -11.42 22.64
CA TRP A 115 29.61 -11.09 21.37
C TRP A 115 28.61 -10.51 20.36
N ALA A 116 27.44 -11.13 20.20
CA ALA A 116 26.38 -10.63 19.35
C ALA A 116 25.89 -9.23 19.78
N TYR A 117 25.77 -8.98 21.08
CA TYR A 117 25.42 -7.67 21.63
C TYR A 117 26.49 -6.60 21.31
N LEU A 118 27.78 -6.95 21.44
CA LEU A 118 28.88 -6.04 21.12
C LEU A 118 28.92 -5.72 19.61
N VAL A 119 28.77 -6.72 18.75
CA VAL A 119 28.68 -6.55 17.30
C VAL A 119 27.45 -5.71 16.93
N TYR A 120 26.30 -6.01 17.52
CA TYR A 120 25.09 -5.21 17.37
C TYR A 120 25.34 -3.74 17.74
N ARG A 121 25.98 -3.48 18.89
CA ARG A 121 26.25 -2.11 19.35
C ARG A 121 27.20 -1.37 18.40
N LEU A 122 28.22 -2.06 17.88
CA LEU A 122 29.18 -1.50 16.93
C LEU A 122 28.50 -1.15 15.60
N LEU A 123 27.75 -2.10 15.02
CA LEU A 123 26.97 -1.86 13.80
C LEU A 123 25.91 -0.77 14.00
N ALA A 124 25.18 -0.82 15.12
CA ALA A 124 24.17 0.19 15.45
C ALA A 124 24.77 1.61 15.48
N SER A 125 25.99 1.77 16.00
CA SER A 125 26.66 3.08 16.06
C SER A 125 27.03 3.64 14.69
N VAL A 126 27.44 2.78 13.76
CA VAL A 126 27.83 3.18 12.39
C VAL A 126 26.60 3.41 11.50
N VAL A 127 25.53 2.64 11.71
CA VAL A 127 24.38 2.61 10.80
C VAL A 127 23.29 3.62 11.18
N ARG A 128 23.18 4.04 12.45
CA ARG A 128 22.16 5.02 12.91
C ARG A 128 22.23 6.37 12.19
N GLY A 129 23.42 6.82 11.77
CA GLY A 129 23.60 8.13 11.14
C GLY A 129 23.25 8.22 9.65
N SER A 130 23.08 7.09 8.96
CA SER A 130 22.97 7.06 7.48
C SER A 130 21.61 6.60 6.94
N GLY A 131 20.66 6.24 7.81
CA GLY A 131 19.36 5.66 7.41
C GLY A 131 19.47 4.29 6.71
N LEU A 132 20.68 3.73 6.60
CA LEU A 132 20.94 2.46 5.92
C LEU A 132 20.29 1.26 6.62
N TYR A 133 20.10 1.32 7.94
CA TYR A 133 19.47 0.23 8.72
C TYR A 133 18.06 -0.10 8.22
N ARG A 134 17.28 0.91 7.82
CA ARG A 134 15.92 0.70 7.27
C ARG A 134 15.97 -0.13 5.99
N SER A 135 16.95 0.13 5.12
CA SER A 135 17.16 -0.62 3.87
C SER A 135 17.68 -2.03 4.13
N LEU A 136 18.66 -2.16 5.03
CA LEU A 136 19.23 -3.45 5.40
C LEU A 136 18.18 -4.37 6.01
N LEU A 137 17.36 -3.87 6.95
CA LEU A 137 16.32 -4.69 7.57
C LEU A 137 15.25 -5.10 6.56
N PHE A 138 14.82 -4.19 5.69
CA PHE A 138 13.87 -4.53 4.63
C PHE A 138 14.41 -5.66 3.73
N LEU A 139 15.64 -5.53 3.24
CA LEU A 139 16.24 -6.52 2.35
C LEU A 139 16.53 -7.85 3.07
N ALA A 140 17.00 -7.81 4.32
CA ALA A 140 17.25 -8.99 5.14
C ALA A 140 15.97 -9.80 5.40
N THR A 141 14.81 -9.14 5.48
CA THR A 141 13.51 -9.81 5.60
C THR A 141 12.95 -10.22 4.23
N ALA A 142 13.05 -9.36 3.22
CA ALA A 142 12.46 -9.59 1.91
C ALA A 142 13.15 -10.72 1.12
N VAL A 143 14.49 -10.78 1.11
CA VAL A 143 15.24 -11.76 0.30
C VAL A 143 14.91 -13.21 0.68
N PRO A 144 14.93 -13.61 1.97
CA PRO A 144 14.53 -14.96 2.37
C PRO A 144 13.07 -15.28 2.01
N LEU A 145 12.16 -14.30 2.16
CA LEU A 145 10.75 -14.47 1.83
C LEU A 145 10.55 -14.64 0.31
N VAL A 146 11.28 -13.90 -0.53
CA VAL A 146 11.29 -14.07 -1.99
C VAL A 146 11.80 -15.46 -2.34
N ALA A 147 12.93 -15.89 -1.76
CA ALA A 147 13.48 -17.22 -2.02
C ALA A 147 12.49 -18.33 -1.61
N GLY A 148 11.86 -18.21 -0.43
CA GLY A 148 10.81 -19.12 0.02
C GLY A 148 9.59 -19.14 -0.91
N THR A 149 9.16 -17.98 -1.41
CA THR A 149 8.05 -17.85 -2.36
C THR A 149 8.37 -18.46 -3.73
N VAL A 150 9.58 -18.21 -4.27
CA VAL A 150 10.01 -18.80 -5.55
C VAL A 150 10.12 -20.32 -5.42
N HIS A 151 10.66 -20.81 -4.31
CA HIS A 151 10.68 -22.24 -4.00
C HIS A 151 9.27 -22.83 -3.89
N ALA A 152 8.31 -22.09 -3.29
CA ALA A 152 6.90 -22.48 -3.22
C ALA A 152 6.30 -22.70 -4.60
N VAL A 153 6.44 -21.71 -5.48
CA VAL A 153 5.91 -21.75 -6.85
C VAL A 153 6.57 -22.88 -7.63
N TYR A 154 7.90 -23.02 -7.53
CA TYR A 154 8.62 -24.12 -8.16
C TYR A 154 8.11 -25.49 -7.69
N GLY A 155 7.92 -25.66 -6.37
CA GLY A 155 7.37 -26.88 -5.80
C GLY A 155 5.95 -27.16 -6.29
N ALA A 156 5.08 -26.16 -6.33
CA ALA A 156 3.70 -26.30 -6.82
C ALA A 156 3.63 -26.69 -8.31
N VAL A 157 4.52 -26.15 -9.15
CA VAL A 157 4.57 -26.44 -10.59
C VAL A 157 5.20 -27.80 -10.89
N THR A 158 6.18 -28.24 -10.08
CA THR A 158 6.95 -29.46 -10.35
C THR A 158 6.45 -30.69 -9.60
N ALA A 159 5.70 -30.53 -8.51
CA ALA A 159 5.16 -31.66 -7.76
C ALA A 159 3.94 -32.27 -8.46
N THR A 160 4.12 -33.41 -9.11
CA THR A 160 3.01 -34.25 -9.57
C THR A 160 2.48 -35.11 -8.41
N GLY A 161 1.35 -34.71 -7.81
CA GLY A 161 0.61 -35.52 -6.83
C GLY A 161 0.21 -34.78 -5.54
N ARG A 162 -0.80 -35.32 -4.83
CA ARG A 162 -1.46 -34.78 -3.61
C ARG A 162 -0.56 -34.64 -2.36
N ALA A 163 0.76 -34.80 -2.48
CA ALA A 163 1.71 -34.83 -1.36
C ALA A 163 2.64 -33.60 -1.30
N ALA A 164 2.27 -32.49 -1.94
CA ALA A 164 2.97 -31.23 -1.72
C ALA A 164 2.50 -30.65 -0.38
N ASP A 165 3.38 -30.54 0.62
CA ASP A 165 3.12 -29.81 1.87
C ASP A 165 2.94 -28.31 1.54
N PRO A 166 1.70 -27.79 1.42
CA PRO A 166 1.46 -26.45 0.87
C PRO A 166 1.60 -25.35 1.94
N ALA A 167 1.64 -25.75 3.22
CA ALA A 167 1.38 -24.83 4.32
C ALA A 167 2.56 -23.90 4.63
N LEU A 168 3.81 -24.36 4.56
CA LEU A 168 4.98 -23.53 4.90
C LEU A 168 5.37 -22.56 3.77
N THR A 169 5.08 -22.94 2.53
CA THR A 169 5.53 -22.27 1.31
C THR A 169 4.58 -21.14 0.88
N VAL A 170 3.27 -21.29 1.05
CA VAL A 170 2.28 -20.21 0.88
C VAL A 170 2.47 -19.08 1.90
N GLN A 171 2.98 -19.40 3.10
CA GLN A 171 3.15 -18.45 4.19
C GLN A 171 4.34 -17.49 3.97
N ALA A 172 5.42 -17.95 3.33
CA ALA A 172 6.49 -17.05 2.90
C ALA A 172 5.97 -15.99 1.91
N GLY A 173 5.12 -16.40 0.96
CA GLY A 173 4.42 -15.49 0.06
C GLY A 173 3.52 -14.51 0.80
N TYR A 174 2.82 -14.96 1.83
CA TYR A 174 1.98 -14.10 2.67
C TYR A 174 2.78 -13.01 3.38
N PHE A 175 3.84 -13.38 4.11
CA PHE A 175 4.68 -12.41 4.79
C PHE A 175 5.38 -11.47 3.82
N LEU A 176 5.78 -11.95 2.63
CA LEU A 176 6.33 -11.10 1.57
C LEU A 176 5.31 -10.06 1.11
N PHE A 177 4.08 -10.50 0.86
CA PHE A 177 2.97 -9.62 0.48
C PHE A 177 2.74 -8.56 1.56
N VAL A 178 2.59 -8.97 2.83
CA VAL A 178 2.38 -8.03 3.95
C VAL A 178 3.52 -7.02 4.04
N LEU A 179 4.77 -7.48 3.90
CA LEU A 179 5.94 -6.62 3.93
C LEU A 179 5.91 -5.59 2.79
N VAL A 180 5.77 -6.02 1.54
CA VAL A 180 5.84 -5.13 0.37
C VAL A 180 4.63 -4.20 0.33
N ALA A 181 3.41 -4.76 0.39
CA ALA A 181 2.18 -3.99 0.32
C ALA A 181 2.06 -3.01 1.50
N GLY A 182 2.42 -3.43 2.72
CA GLY A 182 2.37 -2.52 3.86
C GLY A 182 3.37 -1.37 3.78
N HIS A 183 4.58 -1.56 3.23
CA HIS A 183 5.48 -0.44 2.95
C HIS A 183 4.92 0.50 1.89
N LEU A 184 4.34 -0.05 0.82
CA LEU A 184 3.71 0.74 -0.25
C LEU A 184 2.54 1.55 0.29
N VAL A 185 1.72 0.97 1.18
CA VAL A 185 0.61 1.61 1.87
C VAL A 185 1.12 2.67 2.83
N TYR A 186 2.08 2.40 3.72
CA TYR A 186 2.58 3.43 4.63
C TYR A 186 3.18 4.63 3.88
N ASP A 187 4.04 4.38 2.89
CA ASP A 187 4.62 5.44 2.04
C ASP A 187 3.56 6.20 1.24
N GLY A 188 2.61 5.49 0.62
CA GLY A 188 1.63 6.04 -0.31
C GLY A 188 0.44 6.69 0.38
N LEU A 189 -0.22 5.96 1.28
CA LEU A 189 -1.42 6.36 2.01
C LEU A 189 -1.08 7.32 3.15
N ALA A 190 -0.24 6.89 4.10
CA ALA A 190 -0.03 7.63 5.34
C ALA A 190 0.91 8.84 5.20
N LEU A 191 1.89 8.78 4.30
CA LEU A 191 2.87 9.86 4.16
C LEU A 191 2.60 10.77 2.97
N LYS A 192 2.31 10.22 1.79
CA LYS A 192 2.14 11.02 0.56
C LYS A 192 0.71 11.48 0.33
N ALA A 193 -0.29 10.61 0.51
CA ALA A 193 -1.69 11.00 0.30
C ALA A 193 -2.16 12.02 1.34
N GLU A 194 -1.90 11.79 2.63
CA GLU A 194 -2.22 12.77 3.68
C GLU A 194 -1.58 14.15 3.39
N ASN A 195 -0.33 14.17 2.90
CA ASN A 195 0.33 15.41 2.51
C ASN A 195 -0.28 16.02 1.24
N LEU A 196 -0.61 15.22 0.23
CA LEU A 196 -1.27 15.68 -0.99
C LEU A 196 -2.60 16.36 -0.66
N PHE A 197 -3.46 15.73 0.13
CA PHE A 197 -4.72 16.35 0.55
C PHE A 197 -4.48 17.63 1.38
N ALA A 198 -3.49 17.65 2.28
CA ALA A 198 -3.19 18.88 3.01
C ALA A 198 -2.69 20.04 2.11
N ARG A 199 -1.90 19.71 1.07
CA ARG A 199 -1.24 20.69 0.19
C ARG A 199 -2.05 21.08 -1.03
N LEU A 200 -3.07 20.32 -1.39
CA LEU A 200 -3.95 20.66 -2.50
C LEU A 200 -4.55 22.06 -2.32
N ARG A 201 -4.91 22.49 -1.10
CA ARG A 201 -5.41 23.84 -0.84
C ARG A 201 -4.46 24.96 -1.31
N ASP A 202 -3.15 24.71 -1.26
CA ASP A 202 -2.09 25.67 -1.62
C ASP A 202 -1.87 25.70 -3.16
N SER A 203 -2.55 24.82 -3.90
CA SER A 203 -2.39 24.69 -5.36
C SER A 203 -3.41 25.54 -6.13
N THR A 204 -3.04 25.92 -7.35
CA THR A 204 -3.87 26.76 -8.22
C THR A 204 -5.06 26.00 -8.85
N ILE A 205 -5.08 24.67 -8.71
CA ILE A 205 -6.06 23.77 -9.36
C ILE A 205 -7.33 23.57 -8.55
N VAL A 206 -7.49 24.22 -7.40
CA VAL A 206 -8.67 24.08 -6.54
C VAL A 206 -9.42 25.39 -6.37
N SER A 207 -10.74 25.30 -6.29
CA SER A 207 -11.60 26.41 -5.86
C SER A 207 -11.61 26.46 -4.33
N GLN A 208 -10.91 27.45 -3.76
CA GLN A 208 -10.64 27.50 -2.31
C GLN A 208 -11.86 27.38 -1.37
N PRO A 209 -13.00 28.09 -1.55
CA PRO A 209 -14.11 27.92 -0.61
C PRO A 209 -14.69 26.50 -0.65
N ALA A 210 -14.73 25.87 -1.82
CA ALA A 210 -15.27 24.51 -1.97
C ALA A 210 -14.27 23.43 -1.50
N TYR A 211 -12.96 23.68 -1.63
CA TYR A 211 -11.94 22.75 -1.15
C TYR A 211 -11.81 22.79 0.37
N ASP A 212 -11.90 23.96 0.99
CA ASP A 212 -11.84 24.08 2.44
C ASP A 212 -13.03 23.39 3.11
N GLU A 213 -14.23 23.52 2.54
CA GLU A 213 -15.43 22.78 2.97
C GLU A 213 -15.22 21.27 2.85
N PHE A 214 -14.77 20.79 1.69
CA PHE A 214 -14.44 19.38 1.47
C PHE A 214 -13.39 18.87 2.48
N TYR A 215 -12.31 19.62 2.71
CA TYR A 215 -11.23 19.22 3.60
C TYR A 215 -11.68 19.18 5.06
N ALA A 216 -12.57 20.10 5.48
CA ALA A 216 -13.16 20.09 6.82
C ALA A 216 -14.09 18.88 7.02
N GLU A 217 -14.95 18.56 6.05
CA GLU A 217 -15.78 17.36 6.06
C GLU A 217 -14.95 16.08 6.09
N LEU A 218 -13.89 16.03 5.28
CA LEU A 218 -12.95 14.92 5.24
C LEU A 218 -12.27 14.74 6.60
N ALA A 219 -11.78 15.81 7.22
CA ALA A 219 -11.15 15.77 8.54
C ALA A 219 -12.11 15.28 9.63
N ALA A 220 -13.37 15.70 9.58
CA ALA A 220 -14.41 15.23 10.50
C ALA A 220 -14.71 13.74 10.31
N THR A 221 -14.83 13.28 9.07
CA THR A 221 -15.18 11.88 8.75
C THR A 221 -14.03 10.90 8.97
N VAL A 222 -12.79 11.35 8.76
CA VAL A 222 -11.57 10.53 8.83
C VAL A 222 -10.98 10.48 10.24
N GLY A 223 -11.22 11.50 11.05
CA GLY A 223 -10.67 11.63 12.40
C GLY A 223 -11.31 10.73 13.48
N ASP A 224 -12.45 10.12 13.21
CA ASP A 224 -13.24 9.46 14.26
C ASP A 224 -12.68 8.10 14.72
N THR A 225 -12.40 8.02 16.02
CA THR A 225 -12.27 6.75 16.76
C THR A 225 -13.64 6.27 17.18
N LEU A 226 -13.96 5.00 16.92
CA LEU A 226 -15.19 4.38 17.40
C LEU A 226 -15.07 4.16 18.92
N ALA A 227 -15.87 4.89 19.69
CA ALA A 227 -16.01 4.69 21.12
C ALA A 227 -17.11 3.65 21.37
N VAL A 228 -16.74 2.47 21.89
CA VAL A 228 -17.68 1.44 22.33
C VAL A 228 -17.54 1.31 23.85
N GLY A 229 -18.42 1.99 24.58
CA GLY A 229 -18.32 2.09 26.05
C GLY A 229 -17.04 2.82 26.49
N PRO A 230 -16.24 2.27 27.43
CA PRO A 230 -15.02 2.92 27.91
C PRO A 230 -13.81 2.77 26.96
N ILE A 231 -13.95 1.98 25.88
CA ILE A 231 -12.84 1.67 24.96
C ILE A 231 -13.01 2.51 23.69
N SER A 232 -12.02 3.35 23.39
CA SER A 232 -11.86 3.98 22.08
C SER A 232 -10.96 3.12 21.20
N MET A 233 -11.43 2.78 20.00
CA MET A 233 -10.65 2.00 19.05
C MET A 233 -10.62 2.66 17.67
N PRO A 234 -9.53 2.49 16.90
CA PRO A 234 -9.51 2.90 15.49
C PRO A 234 -10.61 2.16 14.73
N ARG A 235 -11.33 2.87 13.85
CA ARG A 235 -12.38 2.30 13.01
C ARG A 235 -11.92 1.12 12.15
N SER A 236 -10.68 1.13 11.66
CA SER A 236 -10.12 0.03 10.88
C SER A 236 -9.91 -1.22 11.72
N ALA A 237 -9.49 -1.05 12.97
CA ALA A 237 -9.41 -2.15 13.93
C ALA A 237 -10.81 -2.68 14.29
N ALA A 238 -11.79 -1.80 14.49
CA ALA A 238 -13.18 -2.18 14.74
C ALA A 238 -13.77 -3.00 13.58
N PHE A 239 -13.63 -2.49 12.35
CA PHE A 239 -14.07 -3.15 11.14
C PHE A 239 -13.41 -4.52 10.98
N ALA A 240 -12.09 -4.58 11.12
CA ALA A 240 -11.35 -5.84 11.01
C ALA A 240 -11.79 -6.85 12.07
N LEU A 241 -12.05 -6.41 13.30
CA LEU A 241 -12.55 -7.28 14.35
C LEU A 241 -13.95 -7.81 13.99
N VAL A 242 -14.88 -6.95 13.56
CA VAL A 242 -16.24 -7.39 13.20
C VAL A 242 -16.24 -8.38 12.03
N VAL A 243 -15.46 -8.10 10.98
CA VAL A 243 -15.43 -8.90 9.76
C VAL A 243 -14.62 -10.19 9.94
N ALA A 244 -13.49 -10.13 10.66
CA ALA A 244 -12.55 -11.23 10.73
C ALA A 244 -12.73 -12.12 11.97
N LEU A 245 -13.34 -11.64 13.06
CA LEU A 245 -13.41 -12.40 14.30
C LEU A 245 -14.10 -13.74 14.13
N GLY A 246 -15.25 -13.78 13.43
CA GLY A 246 -15.98 -15.03 13.17
C GLY A 246 -15.12 -16.04 12.39
N PRO A 247 -14.67 -15.69 11.16
CA PRO A 247 -13.82 -16.57 10.36
C PRO A 247 -12.52 -16.99 11.05
N LEU A 248 -11.85 -16.07 11.76
CA LEU A 248 -10.59 -16.36 12.44
C LEU A 248 -10.78 -17.20 13.71
N ALA A 249 -11.88 -17.03 14.43
CA ALA A 249 -12.19 -17.80 15.63
C ALA A 249 -12.73 -19.20 15.31
N LEU A 250 -13.31 -19.43 14.13
CA LEU A 250 -13.94 -20.69 13.79
C LEU A 250 -12.97 -21.89 13.89
N PRO A 251 -11.75 -21.87 13.33
CA PRO A 251 -10.78 -22.97 13.51
C PRO A 251 -10.36 -23.16 14.97
N VAL A 252 -10.29 -22.06 15.74
CA VAL A 252 -9.97 -22.08 17.17
C VAL A 252 -11.09 -22.72 17.99
N ILE A 253 -12.35 -22.54 17.62
CA ILE A 253 -13.50 -23.07 18.35
C ILE A 253 -13.74 -24.55 17.98
N VAL A 254 -13.56 -24.91 16.71
CA VAL A 254 -13.95 -26.23 16.17
C VAL A 254 -12.80 -27.24 16.22
N SER A 255 -11.55 -26.80 16.21
CA SER A 255 -10.39 -27.71 16.32
C SER A 255 -10.13 -28.09 17.77
N PRO A 256 -9.89 -29.38 18.09
CA PRO A 256 -9.36 -29.76 19.39
C PRO A 256 -7.99 -29.08 19.58
N TRP A 257 -7.87 -28.22 20.60
CA TRP A 257 -6.62 -27.54 20.95
C TRP A 257 -5.60 -28.56 21.44
N ALA A 258 -4.59 -28.85 20.64
CA ALA A 258 -3.63 -29.92 20.89
C ALA A 258 -2.16 -29.51 20.78
N GLY A 259 -1.81 -28.21 20.65
CA GLY A 259 -0.46 -27.74 20.97
C GLY A 259 0.06 -26.52 20.22
N TRP A 260 1.23 -26.69 19.58
CA TRP A 260 2.04 -25.61 18.99
C TRP A 260 1.46 -25.03 17.69
N GLY A 261 0.62 -25.77 16.97
CA GLY A 261 0.04 -25.32 15.69
C GLY A 261 -0.95 -24.17 15.86
N GLU A 262 -1.70 -24.19 16.95
CA GLU A 262 -2.70 -23.20 17.32
C GLU A 262 -2.05 -21.87 17.70
N VAL A 263 -0.87 -21.90 18.35
CA VAL A 263 -0.11 -20.69 18.67
C VAL A 263 0.44 -20.03 17.39
N ALA A 264 0.93 -20.81 16.43
CA ALA A 264 1.33 -20.29 15.12
C ALA A 264 0.14 -19.68 14.36
N TYR A 265 -1.04 -20.31 14.46
CA TYR A 265 -2.28 -19.79 13.90
C TYR A 265 -2.71 -18.45 14.53
N VAL A 266 -2.52 -18.26 15.84
CA VAL A 266 -2.78 -16.96 16.50
C VAL A 266 -1.89 -15.86 15.92
N VAL A 267 -0.58 -16.10 15.77
CA VAL A 267 0.35 -15.12 15.16
C VAL A 267 -0.10 -14.75 13.75
N TYR A 268 -0.43 -15.75 12.95
CA TYR A 268 -0.98 -15.57 11.60
C TYR A 268 -2.29 -14.77 11.61
N SER A 269 -3.20 -15.07 12.53
CA SER A 269 -4.51 -14.41 12.66
C SER A 269 -4.38 -12.94 13.03
N VAL A 270 -3.42 -12.59 13.91
CA VAL A 270 -3.13 -11.19 14.26
C VAL A 270 -2.64 -10.41 13.04
N VAL A 271 -1.73 -10.98 12.24
CA VAL A 271 -1.27 -10.36 10.99
C VAL A 271 -2.43 -10.22 10.00
N THR A 272 -3.31 -11.22 9.92
CA THR A 272 -4.50 -11.19 9.05
C THR A 272 -5.48 -10.10 9.46
N LEU A 273 -5.75 -9.94 10.75
CA LEU A 273 -6.58 -8.86 11.27
C LEU A 273 -5.98 -7.48 10.94
N PHE A 274 -4.65 -7.34 11.04
CA PHE A 274 -3.95 -6.14 10.62
C PHE A 274 -4.10 -5.85 9.11
N VAL A 275 -3.97 -6.87 8.25
CA VAL A 275 -4.17 -6.73 6.80
C VAL A 275 -5.60 -6.28 6.48
N ILE A 276 -6.62 -6.84 7.14
CA ILE A 276 -8.02 -6.46 6.94
C ILE A 276 -8.26 -5.00 7.39
N ALA A 277 -7.65 -4.59 8.51
CA ALA A 277 -7.70 -3.20 8.96
C ALA A 277 -7.08 -2.25 7.93
N MET A 278 -5.92 -2.60 7.37
CA MET A 278 -5.30 -1.82 6.30
C MET A 278 -6.16 -1.75 5.03
N LEU A 279 -6.82 -2.84 4.66
CA LEU A 279 -7.69 -2.87 3.48
C LEU A 279 -8.84 -1.88 3.63
N TYR A 280 -9.41 -1.77 4.83
CA TYR A 280 -10.42 -0.75 5.14
C TYR A 280 -9.87 0.68 4.96
N ASP A 281 -8.68 0.97 5.49
CA ASP A 281 -8.08 2.31 5.37
C ASP A 281 -7.78 2.67 3.90
N VAL A 282 -7.36 1.69 3.08
CA VAL A 282 -7.18 1.86 1.62
C VAL A 282 -8.52 2.07 0.90
N PHE A 283 -9.55 1.29 1.25
CA PHE A 283 -10.88 1.44 0.67
C PHE A 283 -11.45 2.83 0.94
N LEU A 284 -11.31 3.33 2.17
CA LEU A 284 -11.76 4.65 2.50
C LEU A 284 -11.00 5.72 1.72
N LEU A 285 -9.67 5.62 1.59
CA LEU A 285 -8.91 6.53 0.75
C LEU A 285 -9.45 6.56 -0.68
N VAL A 286 -9.70 5.39 -1.27
CA VAL A 286 -10.25 5.25 -2.63
C VAL A 286 -11.62 5.92 -2.72
N TYR A 287 -12.46 5.75 -1.71
CA TYR A 287 -13.79 6.37 -1.63
C TYR A 287 -13.69 7.89 -1.58
N GLU A 288 -12.92 8.44 -0.64
CA GLU A 288 -12.74 9.89 -0.46
C GLU A 288 -12.08 10.56 -1.67
N PHE A 289 -11.13 9.88 -2.30
CA PHE A 289 -10.55 10.35 -3.56
C PHE A 289 -11.60 10.37 -4.69
N THR A 290 -12.43 9.34 -4.77
CA THR A 290 -13.52 9.30 -5.76
C THR A 290 -14.54 10.41 -5.50
N ASP A 291 -14.78 10.77 -4.24
CA ASP A 291 -15.65 11.89 -3.86
C ASP A 291 -15.03 13.25 -4.24
N LEU A 292 -13.74 13.46 -3.99
CA LEU A 292 -13.00 14.64 -4.49
C LEU A 292 -13.13 14.79 -6.02
N LEU A 293 -13.04 13.67 -6.76
CA LEU A 293 -13.24 13.68 -8.21
C LEU A 293 -14.71 13.85 -8.63
N ARG A 294 -15.68 13.65 -7.73
CA ARG A 294 -17.11 13.89 -7.97
C ARG A 294 -17.49 15.36 -7.86
N ARG A 295 -16.94 16.05 -6.88
CA ARG A 295 -17.28 17.45 -6.59
C ARG A 295 -16.65 18.41 -7.60
N ASP A 296 -17.27 19.56 -7.82
CA ASP A 296 -16.75 20.64 -8.69
C ASP A 296 -15.72 21.52 -7.95
N VAL A 297 -14.71 20.86 -7.40
CA VAL A 297 -13.68 21.48 -6.56
C VAL A 297 -12.35 21.63 -7.31
N LEU A 298 -12.11 20.75 -8.29
CA LEU A 298 -10.89 20.74 -9.11
C LEU A 298 -11.11 21.47 -10.44
N THR A 299 -10.21 22.40 -10.76
CA THR A 299 -10.23 23.24 -11.95
C THR A 299 -9.04 22.92 -12.85
N TYR A 300 -9.31 22.72 -14.14
CA TYR A 300 -8.29 22.44 -15.14
C TYR A 300 -7.51 23.70 -15.55
N GLN A 301 -6.18 23.57 -15.56
CA GLN A 301 -5.24 24.64 -15.94
C GLN A 301 -4.40 24.23 -17.15
N PRO A 302 -4.82 24.57 -18.39
CA PRO A 302 -4.22 24.04 -19.62
C PRO A 302 -2.71 24.26 -19.74
N PHE A 303 -2.22 25.42 -19.27
CA PHE A 303 -0.81 25.82 -19.31
C PHE A 303 -0.13 25.72 -17.94
N HIS A 304 -0.60 24.82 -17.08
CA HIS A 304 0.06 24.56 -15.81
C HIS A 304 1.50 24.07 -16.07
N PRO A 305 2.50 24.49 -15.27
CA PRO A 305 3.91 24.10 -15.43
C PRO A 305 4.17 22.60 -15.22
N ASP A 306 3.14 21.78 -14.99
CA ASP A 306 3.28 20.35 -14.78
C ASP A 306 3.10 19.52 -16.06
N ASP A 307 2.80 20.15 -17.20
CA ASP A 307 2.45 19.54 -18.50
C ASP A 307 1.24 18.59 -18.47
N HIS A 308 0.44 18.61 -17.39
CA HIS A 308 -0.69 17.69 -17.18
C HIS A 308 -1.92 18.43 -16.66
N GLY A 309 -2.04 19.72 -16.97
CA GLY A 309 -3.23 20.50 -16.63
C GLY A 309 -3.37 20.82 -15.13
N GLY A 310 -2.31 20.61 -14.35
CA GLY A 310 -2.30 20.66 -12.89
C GLY A 310 -2.60 19.32 -12.20
N PHE A 311 -2.91 18.25 -12.94
CA PHE A 311 -3.34 16.97 -12.38
C PHE A 311 -2.22 15.95 -12.19
N ARG A 312 -0.94 16.30 -12.45
CA ARG A 312 0.18 15.34 -12.39
C ARG A 312 0.27 14.61 -11.06
N ASP A 313 0.10 15.31 -9.94
CA ASP A 313 0.25 14.72 -8.61
C ASP A 313 -0.95 13.82 -8.23
N LEU A 314 -2.15 14.15 -8.72
CA LEU A 314 -3.33 13.26 -8.64
C LEU A 314 -3.14 12.00 -9.49
N GLY A 315 -2.52 12.13 -10.67
CA GLY A 315 -2.14 10.98 -11.51
C GLY A 315 -1.08 10.08 -10.87
N ARG A 316 -0.09 10.66 -10.19
CA ARG A 316 0.93 9.91 -9.41
C ARG A 316 0.32 9.16 -8.24
N PHE A 317 -0.61 9.79 -7.51
CA PHE A 317 -1.40 9.14 -6.48
C PHE A 317 -2.20 7.96 -7.05
N ALA A 318 -2.94 8.19 -8.14
CA ALA A 318 -3.77 7.16 -8.78
C ALA A 318 -2.94 5.94 -9.22
N THR A 319 -1.80 6.20 -9.85
CA THR A 319 -0.83 5.17 -10.26
C THR A 319 -0.30 4.39 -9.06
N ARG A 320 -0.07 5.06 -7.92
CA ARG A 320 0.44 4.41 -6.71
C ARG A 320 -0.57 3.46 -6.07
N VAL A 321 -1.83 3.88 -5.96
CA VAL A 321 -2.91 3.01 -5.49
C VAL A 321 -3.06 1.81 -6.42
N ASN A 322 -2.91 2.03 -7.72
CA ASN A 322 -2.96 0.95 -8.70
C ASN A 322 -1.86 -0.10 -8.47
N VAL A 323 -0.61 0.32 -8.26
CA VAL A 323 0.48 -0.60 -7.89
C VAL A 323 0.17 -1.38 -6.61
N ILE A 324 -0.46 -0.75 -5.62
CA ILE A 324 -0.90 -1.44 -4.40
C ILE A 324 -1.97 -2.49 -4.73
N LEU A 325 -2.97 -2.16 -5.55
CA LEU A 325 -4.01 -3.09 -5.99
C LEU A 325 -3.43 -4.27 -6.77
N VAL A 326 -2.47 -4.05 -7.68
CA VAL A 326 -1.78 -5.10 -8.43
C VAL A 326 -1.07 -6.07 -7.49
N VAL A 327 -0.27 -5.55 -6.56
CA VAL A 327 0.52 -6.38 -5.64
C VAL A 327 -0.40 -7.12 -4.68
N ALA A 328 -1.37 -6.42 -4.09
CA ALA A 328 -2.27 -7.00 -3.09
C ALA A 328 -3.27 -7.96 -3.70
N GLY A 329 -3.91 -7.53 -4.78
CA GLY A 329 -4.87 -8.31 -5.52
C GLY A 329 -4.27 -9.49 -6.25
N GLY A 330 -3.06 -9.34 -6.82
CA GLY A 330 -2.31 -10.46 -7.39
C GLY A 330 -2.00 -11.53 -6.35
N TYR A 331 -1.58 -11.14 -5.14
CA TYR A 331 -1.39 -12.10 -4.05
C TYR A 331 -2.71 -12.74 -3.58
N VAL A 332 -3.78 -11.95 -3.42
CA VAL A 332 -5.12 -12.45 -3.04
C VAL A 332 -5.62 -13.47 -4.06
N ALA A 333 -5.53 -13.14 -5.35
CA ALA A 333 -5.95 -14.01 -6.42
C ALA A 333 -5.12 -15.29 -6.46
N TYR A 334 -3.78 -15.19 -6.36
CA TYR A 334 -2.91 -16.35 -6.24
C TYR A 334 -3.27 -17.23 -5.02
N ARG A 335 -3.51 -16.61 -3.86
CA ARG A 335 -3.84 -17.34 -2.63
C ARG A 335 -5.14 -18.12 -2.79
N PHE A 336 -6.22 -17.45 -3.17
CA PHE A 336 -7.52 -18.11 -3.32
C PHE A 336 -7.52 -19.13 -4.46
N TYR A 337 -6.71 -18.90 -5.51
CA TYR A 337 -6.48 -19.91 -6.54
C TYR A 337 -5.76 -21.14 -5.99
N ALA A 338 -4.61 -20.95 -5.32
CA ALA A 338 -3.80 -22.05 -4.79
C ALA A 338 -4.54 -22.84 -3.70
N GLU A 339 -5.19 -22.14 -2.76
CA GLU A 339 -6.03 -22.76 -1.74
C GLU A 339 -7.29 -23.40 -2.35
N GLY A 340 -7.88 -22.76 -3.36
CA GLY A 340 -9.03 -23.30 -4.09
C GLY A 340 -8.71 -24.61 -4.78
N LEU A 341 -7.57 -24.71 -5.47
CA LEU A 341 -7.10 -25.92 -6.16
C LEU A 341 -6.91 -27.10 -5.18
N LEU A 342 -6.38 -26.81 -4.00
CA LEU A 342 -6.16 -27.83 -2.96
C LEU A 342 -7.47 -28.30 -2.32
N ASN A 343 -8.47 -27.42 -2.23
CA ASN A 343 -9.75 -27.71 -1.61
C ASN A 343 -10.85 -28.06 -2.61
N VAL A 344 -10.51 -28.39 -3.87
CA VAL A 344 -11.49 -28.90 -4.84
C VAL A 344 -12.09 -30.21 -4.32
N PRO A 345 -13.43 -30.34 -4.23
CA PRO A 345 -14.06 -31.57 -3.79
C PRO A 345 -13.61 -32.78 -4.64
N SER A 346 -13.47 -33.95 -4.03
CA SER A 346 -12.99 -35.17 -4.69
C SER A 346 -13.87 -35.63 -5.87
N GLY A 347 -15.13 -35.21 -5.92
CA GLY A 347 -16.07 -35.43 -7.04
C GLY A 347 -16.10 -34.33 -8.09
N GLY A 348 -15.25 -33.29 -7.98
CA GLY A 348 -15.27 -32.12 -8.85
C GLY A 348 -16.31 -31.06 -8.45
N LEU A 349 -16.51 -30.07 -9.33
CA LEU A 349 -17.47 -28.97 -9.14
C LEU A 349 -18.86 -29.38 -9.61
N GLU A 350 -19.50 -30.29 -8.89
CA GLU A 350 -20.93 -30.55 -9.07
C GLU A 350 -21.76 -29.38 -8.50
N PRO A 351 -22.97 -29.08 -9.03
CA PRO A 351 -23.88 -28.05 -8.52
C PRO A 351 -24.55 -28.47 -7.19
N THR A 352 -23.72 -28.86 -6.23
CA THR A 352 -24.08 -29.22 -4.86
C THR A 352 -23.79 -28.05 -3.94
N LEU A 353 -24.31 -28.09 -2.70
CA LEU A 353 -24.03 -27.07 -1.68
C LEU A 353 -22.52 -26.91 -1.43
N LEU A 354 -21.75 -28.00 -1.51
CA LEU A 354 -20.29 -28.00 -1.40
C LEU A 354 -19.62 -27.30 -2.58
N GLY A 355 -20.07 -27.58 -3.81
CA GLY A 355 -19.60 -26.89 -5.01
C GLY A 355 -19.91 -25.39 -4.99
N LEU A 356 -21.11 -25.02 -4.55
CA LEU A 356 -21.51 -23.61 -4.36
C LEU A 356 -20.65 -22.92 -3.29
N THR A 357 -20.41 -23.59 -2.16
CA THR A 357 -19.57 -23.06 -1.07
C THR A 357 -18.14 -22.84 -1.54
N TRP A 358 -17.59 -23.77 -2.33
CA TRP A 358 -16.27 -23.61 -2.94
C TRP A 358 -16.22 -22.39 -3.87
N VAL A 359 -17.20 -22.22 -4.76
CA VAL A 359 -17.27 -21.06 -5.67
C VAL A 359 -17.34 -19.76 -4.88
N VAL A 360 -18.19 -19.70 -3.85
CA VAL A 360 -18.34 -18.50 -3.01
C VAL A 360 -17.06 -18.19 -2.24
N LEU A 361 -16.33 -19.19 -1.74
CA LEU A 361 -15.13 -18.96 -0.93
C LEU A 361 -13.88 -18.68 -1.76
N TYR A 362 -13.75 -19.25 -2.97
CA TYR A 362 -12.52 -19.16 -3.76
C TYR A 362 -12.64 -18.32 -5.03
N VAL A 363 -13.81 -18.29 -5.69
CA VAL A 363 -14.03 -17.50 -6.91
C VAL A 363 -14.55 -16.10 -6.59
N ALA A 364 -15.48 -15.97 -5.62
CA ALA A 364 -16.07 -14.67 -5.31
C ALA A 364 -15.05 -13.62 -4.84
N PRO A 365 -14.03 -13.93 -4.00
CA PRO A 365 -13.00 -12.95 -3.64
C PRO A 365 -12.17 -12.48 -4.84
N VAL A 366 -11.86 -13.37 -5.80
CA VAL A 366 -11.13 -13.04 -7.03
C VAL A 366 -11.97 -12.14 -7.92
N ALA A 367 -13.25 -12.48 -8.10
CA ALA A 367 -14.19 -11.66 -8.86
C ALA A 367 -14.39 -10.27 -8.21
N ALA A 368 -14.53 -10.22 -6.89
CA ALA A 368 -14.64 -8.97 -6.14
C ALA A 368 -13.39 -8.09 -6.32
N TYR A 369 -12.19 -8.69 -6.29
CA TYR A 369 -10.95 -7.98 -6.60
C TYR A 369 -10.96 -7.43 -8.04
N ALA A 370 -11.30 -8.24 -9.04
CA ALA A 370 -11.32 -7.81 -10.43
C ALA A 370 -12.32 -6.65 -10.65
N LEU A 371 -13.51 -6.74 -10.05
CA LEU A 371 -14.51 -5.66 -10.08
C LEU A 371 -13.99 -4.39 -9.39
N LEU A 372 -13.32 -4.51 -8.25
CA LEU A 372 -12.72 -3.37 -7.55
C LEU A 372 -11.61 -2.71 -8.38
N ALA A 373 -10.74 -3.50 -9.03
CA ALA A 373 -9.69 -2.99 -9.89
C ALA A 373 -10.26 -2.23 -11.11
N LEU A 374 -11.29 -2.80 -11.76
CA LEU A 374 -11.99 -2.14 -12.87
C LEU A 374 -12.70 -0.85 -12.41
N PHE A 375 -13.38 -0.90 -11.27
CA PHE A 375 -14.03 0.26 -10.65
C PHE A 375 -13.00 1.38 -10.37
N TRP A 376 -11.84 1.01 -9.82
CA TRP A 376 -10.76 1.94 -9.54
C TRP A 376 -10.19 2.56 -10.82
N LEU A 377 -9.86 1.75 -11.83
CA LEU A 377 -9.34 2.24 -13.11
C LEU A 377 -10.28 3.24 -13.77
N TYR A 378 -11.57 2.95 -13.74
CA TYR A 378 -12.60 3.85 -14.25
C TYR A 378 -12.66 5.16 -13.45
N HIS A 379 -12.77 5.09 -12.12
CA HIS A 379 -12.95 6.29 -11.32
C HIS A 379 -11.69 7.14 -11.15
N SER A 380 -10.50 6.54 -11.21
CA SER A 380 -9.23 7.26 -11.07
C SER A 380 -8.80 7.91 -12.38
N PHE A 381 -8.58 7.14 -13.45
CA PHE A 381 -8.00 7.66 -14.68
C PHE A 381 -9.06 8.20 -15.65
N TRP A 382 -10.13 7.44 -15.89
CA TRP A 382 -11.14 7.84 -16.87
C TRP A 382 -11.92 9.09 -16.43
N ARG A 383 -12.24 9.18 -15.13
CA ARG A 383 -12.91 10.37 -14.60
C ARG A 383 -12.02 11.61 -14.60
N LEU A 384 -10.73 11.47 -14.25
CA LEU A 384 -9.76 12.55 -14.35
C LEU A 384 -9.65 13.04 -15.80
N HIS A 385 -9.54 12.10 -16.74
CA HIS A 385 -9.52 12.40 -18.17
C HIS A 385 -10.76 13.19 -18.61
N ARG A 386 -11.97 12.72 -18.25
CA ARG A 386 -13.22 13.44 -18.54
C ARG A 386 -13.24 14.86 -17.96
N LYS A 387 -12.79 15.04 -16.71
CA LYS A 387 -12.70 16.37 -16.08
C LYS A 387 -11.73 17.29 -16.83
N MET A 388 -10.60 16.77 -17.29
CA MET A 388 -9.63 17.53 -18.08
C MET A 388 -10.19 17.90 -19.46
N GLU A 389 -10.93 16.99 -20.11
CA GLU A 389 -11.59 17.27 -21.39
C GLU A 389 -12.72 18.30 -21.27
N GLU A 390 -13.61 18.12 -20.29
CA GLU A 390 -14.70 19.06 -19.99
C GLU A 390 -14.13 20.44 -19.60
N GLY A 391 -13.06 20.48 -18.79
CA GLY A 391 -12.37 21.71 -18.42
C GLY A 391 -11.70 22.41 -19.61
N ARG A 392 -11.07 21.65 -20.51
CA ARG A 392 -10.49 22.16 -21.75
C ARG A 392 -11.56 22.76 -22.67
N GLN A 393 -12.69 22.07 -22.85
CA GLN A 393 -13.82 22.56 -23.65
C GLN A 393 -14.40 23.86 -23.06
N LYS A 394 -14.64 23.91 -21.75
CA LYS A 394 -15.11 25.13 -21.07
C LYS A 394 -14.16 26.31 -21.29
N ARG A 395 -12.85 26.10 -21.20
CA ARG A 395 -11.85 27.15 -21.46
C ARG A 395 -11.84 27.62 -22.91
N ILE A 396 -11.98 26.71 -23.87
CA ILE A 396 -12.12 27.06 -25.28
C ILE A 396 -13.36 27.91 -25.50
N GLU A 397 -14.51 27.51 -24.93
CA GLU A 397 -15.77 28.27 -25.03
C GLU A 397 -15.67 29.66 -24.39
N GLU A 398 -15.05 29.77 -23.20
CA GLU A 398 -14.83 31.06 -22.53
C GLU A 398 -13.99 32.01 -23.37
N LEU A 399 -12.89 31.52 -23.96
CA LEU A 399 -12.02 32.33 -24.82
C LEU A 399 -12.69 32.70 -26.14
N GLN A 400 -13.49 31.80 -26.72
CA GLN A 400 -14.29 32.10 -27.91
C GLN A 400 -15.31 33.20 -27.60
N ARG A 401 -16.07 33.09 -26.50
CA ARG A 401 -17.02 34.13 -26.07
C ARG A 401 -16.36 35.46 -25.74
N ALA A 402 -15.17 35.46 -25.16
CA ALA A 402 -14.41 36.68 -24.89
C ALA A 402 -13.95 37.36 -26.20
N THR A 403 -13.49 36.56 -27.17
CA THR A 403 -13.09 37.05 -28.50
C THR A 403 -14.28 37.60 -29.27
N ASP A 404 -15.42 36.90 -29.26
CA ASP A 404 -16.66 37.32 -29.91
C ASP A 404 -17.28 38.56 -29.22
N GLY A 405 -17.04 38.73 -27.91
CA GLY A 405 -17.50 39.88 -27.12
C GLY A 405 -16.65 41.15 -27.26
N GLU A 406 -15.35 41.02 -27.58
CA GLU A 406 -14.43 42.15 -27.77
C GLU A 406 -14.41 42.72 -29.20
N ASP A 407 -15.18 42.14 -30.13
CA ASP A 407 -15.27 42.59 -31.50
C ASP A 407 -16.20 43.81 -31.69
N ARG A 408 -15.82 44.91 -31.04
CA ARG A 408 -16.15 46.28 -31.46
C ARG A 408 -14.98 47.26 -31.45
N ARG A 409 -13.72 46.86 -31.22
CA ARG A 409 -12.57 47.75 -31.45
C ARG A 409 -11.34 47.01 -31.99
N PRO A 410 -10.86 47.33 -33.20
CA PRO A 410 -9.63 46.76 -33.73
C PRO A 410 -8.44 47.49 -33.10
N ARG A 411 -7.67 46.84 -32.22
CA ARG A 411 -6.35 47.33 -31.85
C ARG A 411 -5.30 46.50 -32.59
N ARG A 412 -5.01 46.91 -33.82
CA ARG A 412 -3.80 46.53 -34.54
C ARG A 412 -2.62 47.26 -33.91
N ASP A 413 -1.70 46.51 -33.32
CA ASP A 413 -0.28 46.77 -33.54
C ASP A 413 0.46 45.43 -33.59
N PHE A 414 1.10 45.18 -34.72
CA PHE A 414 1.72 43.92 -35.12
C PHE A 414 3.23 44.08 -35.03
N SER A 415 3.90 43.28 -34.21
CA SER A 415 5.29 42.90 -34.41
C SER A 415 5.59 41.57 -33.71
N ASP A 416 5.21 40.47 -34.36
CA ASP A 416 6.05 39.28 -34.57
C ASP A 416 5.22 38.21 -35.29
N LEU A 417 5.48 38.08 -36.59
CA LEU A 417 4.86 37.15 -37.52
C LEU A 417 5.62 35.81 -37.47
N ASP A 418 5.32 34.98 -36.47
CA ASP A 418 5.50 33.51 -36.55
C ASP A 418 4.62 32.72 -35.55
N VAL A 419 3.82 33.38 -34.70
CA VAL A 419 2.94 32.70 -33.72
C VAL A 419 1.59 33.45 -33.64
N ALA A 420 0.69 33.21 -34.59
CA ALA A 420 -0.68 33.77 -34.55
C ALA A 420 -1.74 32.72 -34.85
N ALA A 421 -1.57 31.53 -34.26
CA ALA A 421 -2.70 30.65 -33.99
C ALA A 421 -3.56 31.33 -32.89
N PRO A 422 -4.88 31.49 -33.05
CA PRO A 422 -5.74 31.98 -31.98
C PRO A 422 -5.46 31.27 -30.65
N ALA A 423 -5.60 31.95 -29.51
CA ALA A 423 -5.30 31.34 -28.20
C ALA A 423 -6.03 29.99 -27.98
N TRP A 424 -7.19 29.77 -28.60
CA TRP A 424 -7.92 28.50 -28.57
C TRP A 424 -7.30 27.37 -29.43
N GLU A 425 -6.51 27.67 -30.47
CA GLU A 425 -5.80 26.65 -31.25
C GLU A 425 -4.69 26.00 -30.43
N SER A 426 -3.96 26.78 -29.63
CA SER A 426 -2.96 26.26 -28.69
C SER A 426 -3.56 25.34 -27.61
N LEU A 427 -4.86 25.48 -27.32
CA LEU A 427 -5.58 24.61 -26.39
C LEU A 427 -5.98 23.26 -27.00
N ARG A 428 -5.96 23.09 -28.33
CA ARG A 428 -6.29 21.79 -28.96
C ARG A 428 -5.28 20.71 -28.59
N ASP A 429 -4.02 21.11 -28.47
CA ASP A 429 -2.89 20.23 -28.13
C ASP A 429 -2.66 20.12 -26.61
N ALA A 430 -3.46 20.81 -25.80
CA ALA A 430 -3.35 20.78 -24.35
C ALA A 430 -3.59 19.35 -23.78
N PRO A 431 -2.88 18.98 -22.70
CA PRO A 431 -2.90 17.63 -22.15
C PRO A 431 -4.30 17.28 -21.62
N THR A 432 -4.81 16.11 -21.99
CA THR A 432 -6.11 15.58 -21.53
C THR A 432 -6.00 14.41 -20.57
N TRP A 433 -4.78 13.96 -20.28
CA TRP A 433 -4.53 12.82 -19.41
C TRP A 433 -3.65 13.23 -18.23
N PRO A 434 -3.92 12.73 -17.02
CA PRO A 434 -3.13 13.05 -15.82
C PRO A 434 -1.75 12.35 -15.82
N ILE A 435 -1.49 11.48 -16.80
CA ILE A 435 -0.24 10.75 -17.00
C ILE A 435 0.09 10.65 -18.50
N LYS A 436 1.37 10.40 -18.83
CA LYS A 436 1.79 10.12 -20.20
C LYS A 436 1.10 8.86 -20.75
N ARG A 437 0.66 8.88 -22.01
CA ARG A 437 -0.07 7.77 -22.67
C ARG A 437 0.68 6.42 -22.61
N GLN A 438 2.01 6.44 -22.68
CA GLN A 438 2.85 5.24 -22.54
C GLN A 438 2.76 4.60 -21.14
N GLY A 439 2.57 5.41 -20.08
CA GLY A 439 2.36 4.92 -18.72
C GLY A 439 0.99 4.26 -18.52
N LEU A 440 -0.02 4.69 -19.28
CA LEU A 440 -1.38 4.16 -19.22
C LEU A 440 -1.48 2.73 -19.75
N PHE A 441 -0.75 2.42 -20.83
CA PHE A 441 -0.62 1.05 -21.33
C PHE A 441 0.12 0.14 -20.34
N GLY A 442 1.19 0.65 -19.72
CA GLY A 442 1.93 -0.09 -18.69
C GLY A 442 1.08 -0.41 -17.45
N ILE A 443 0.22 0.53 -17.04
CA ILE A 443 -0.75 0.35 -15.95
C ILE A 443 -1.78 -0.72 -16.31
N LEU A 444 -2.41 -0.61 -17.48
CA LEU A 444 -3.40 -1.58 -17.95
C LEU A 444 -2.82 -3.01 -18.03
N VAL A 445 -1.57 -3.13 -18.52
CA VAL A 445 -0.87 -4.42 -18.57
C VAL A 445 -0.54 -4.92 -17.16
N MET A 446 -0.09 -4.05 -16.25
CA MET A 446 0.18 -4.46 -14.86
C MET A 446 -1.07 -4.91 -14.10
N ASP A 447 -2.26 -4.37 -14.40
CA ASP A 447 -3.52 -4.79 -13.78
C ASP A 447 -4.09 -6.07 -14.39
N ALA A 448 -3.96 -6.20 -15.71
CA ALA A 448 -4.45 -7.36 -16.44
C ALA A 448 -3.59 -8.61 -16.19
N VAL A 449 -2.27 -8.46 -16.07
CA VAL A 449 -1.34 -9.59 -15.93
C VAL A 449 -1.63 -10.47 -14.71
N PRO A 450 -1.82 -9.96 -13.48
CA PRO A 450 -2.16 -10.78 -12.33
C PRO A 450 -3.49 -11.53 -12.50
N VAL A 451 -4.49 -10.88 -13.12
CA VAL A 451 -5.80 -11.51 -13.38
C VAL A 451 -5.66 -12.60 -14.43
N VAL A 452 -4.96 -12.35 -15.53
CA VAL A 452 -4.73 -13.34 -16.59
C VAL A 452 -3.89 -14.51 -16.08
N ILE A 453 -2.83 -14.26 -15.31
CA ILE A 453 -2.00 -15.32 -14.69
C ILE A 453 -2.83 -16.19 -13.75
N THR A 454 -3.89 -15.67 -13.11
CA THR A 454 -4.75 -16.51 -12.25
C THR A 454 -5.68 -17.45 -13.00
N PHE A 455 -5.84 -17.30 -14.32
CA PHE A 455 -6.69 -18.16 -15.15
C PHE A 455 -5.94 -19.03 -16.17
N VAL A 456 -4.60 -18.91 -16.25
CA VAL A 456 -3.71 -19.72 -17.09
C VAL A 456 -2.92 -20.66 -16.20
#